data_AF-A0A6J1P7K8-F1
#
_entry.id   AF-A0A6J1P7K8-F1
#
_cell.length_a   1.000
_cell.length_b   1.000
_cell.length_c   1.000
_cell.angle_alpha   90.00
_cell.angle_beta   90.00
_cell.angle_gamma   90.00
#
_symmetry.space_group_name_H-M   'P 1'
#
loop_
_entity.id
_entity.type
_entity.pdbx_description
1 polymer ?
#
loop_
_entity_poly.entity_id
_entity_poly.type
_entity_poly.pdbx_seq_one_letter_code
_entity_poly.pdbx_strand_id
1 'polypeptide(L)'
;MQALRDAKRCVTAYWVADTLERRCVSPPWHALHLPALHARAERPAQHHRAALTGWRRDERRRLACCLRQIGAKLTPYMSRDNTVLICRRAEGHKYRRARDWGVPCVSAAWLTDLLLGNMTALAQVTDHTEHICQG
;
A
#
# COMPACT_ATOMS: atom_id res chain seq x y z
N MET A 1 -12.64 22.14 11.92
CA MET A 1 -11.22 21.75 12.07
C MET A 1 -10.49 22.72 13.00
N GLN A 2 -10.56 22.53 14.32
CA GLN A 2 -9.85 23.39 15.29
C GLN A 2 -8.33 23.14 15.28
N ALA A 3 -7.90 21.89 15.09
CA ALA A 3 -6.48 21.52 15.08
C ALA A 3 -5.65 22.23 13.99
N LEU A 4 -6.23 22.45 12.80
CA LEU A 4 -5.56 23.22 11.74
C LEU A 4 -5.40 24.70 12.10
N ARG A 5 -6.37 25.27 12.81
CA ARG A 5 -6.32 26.67 13.29
C ARG A 5 -5.24 26.84 14.36
N ASP A 6 -5.05 25.81 15.17
CA ASP A 6 -4.05 25.79 16.24
C ASP A 6 -2.64 25.37 15.75
N ALA A 7 -2.42 25.22 14.44
CA ALA A 7 -1.18 24.69 13.84
C ALA A 7 -0.75 23.33 14.41
N LYS A 8 -1.70 22.53 14.91
CA LYS A 8 -1.44 21.20 15.47
C LYS A 8 -1.29 20.18 14.35
N ARG A 9 -0.31 19.29 14.48
CA ARG A 9 -0.03 18.26 13.49
C ARG A 9 -1.04 17.11 13.62
N CYS A 10 -1.88 16.92 12.60
CA CYS A 10 -2.79 15.79 12.53
C CYS A 10 -2.03 14.52 12.12
N VAL A 11 -2.04 13.51 12.99
CA VAL A 11 -1.37 12.22 12.77
C VAL A 11 -2.30 11.06 13.12
N THR A 12 -1.99 9.87 12.61
CA THR A 12 -2.72 8.64 12.95
C THR A 12 -2.13 7.96 14.18
N ALA A 13 -2.89 7.05 14.79
CA ALA A 13 -2.36 6.14 15.82
C ALA A 13 -1.19 5.28 15.30
N TYR A 14 -1.09 5.06 13.98
CA TYR A 14 0.04 4.36 13.39
C TYR A 14 1.35 5.13 13.58
N TRP A 15 1.35 6.46 13.44
CA TRP A 15 2.54 7.29 13.70
C TRP A 15 3.01 7.18 15.14
N VAL A 16 2.08 7.16 16.10
CA VAL A 16 2.41 6.99 17.52
C VAL A 16 3.07 5.62 17.74
N ALA A 17 2.52 4.56 17.15
CA ALA A 17 3.12 3.23 17.23
C ALA A 17 4.53 3.18 16.59
N ASP A 18 4.71 3.77 15.40
CA ASP A 18 6.01 3.79 14.68
C ASP A 18 7.07 4.59 15.45
N THR A 19 6.72 5.73 16.06
CA THR A 19 7.67 6.52 16.87
C THR A 19 8.05 5.83 18.19
N LEU A 20 7.11 5.13 18.84
CA LEU A 20 7.40 4.30 20.01
C LEU A 20 8.32 3.13 19.68
N GLU A 21 8.06 2.42 18.57
CA GLU A 21 8.89 1.29 18.12
C GLU A 21 10.32 1.76 17.78
N ARG A 22 10.46 2.93 17.15
CA ARG A 22 11.76 3.55 16.82
C ARG A 22 12.44 4.21 18.01
N ARG A 23 11.72 4.45 19.10
CA ARG A 23 12.15 5.28 20.24
C ARG A 23 12.61 6.68 19.83
N CYS A 24 12.01 7.22 18.78
CA CYS A 24 12.36 8.52 18.22
C CYS A 24 11.10 9.22 17.68
N VAL A 25 10.88 10.46 18.12
CA VAL A 25 9.78 11.30 17.64
C VAL A 25 10.26 12.12 16.46
N SER A 26 9.98 11.62 15.27
CA SER A 26 10.26 12.33 14.02
C SER A 26 8.96 12.77 13.32
N PRO A 27 8.98 13.85 12.53
CA PRO A 27 7.86 14.31 11.71
C PRO A 27 7.15 13.19 10.95
N PRO A 28 5.82 13.11 10.79
CA PRO A 28 5.18 12.15 9.87
C PRO A 28 5.78 12.21 8.44
N TRP A 29 6.49 11.16 8.01
CA TRP A 29 7.07 11.04 6.65
C TRP A 29 6.48 9.88 5.81
N HIS A 30 5.61 9.04 6.37
CA HIS A 30 4.90 7.99 5.62
C HIS A 30 3.43 8.38 5.40
N ALA A 31 2.83 7.95 4.30
CA ALA A 31 1.40 8.17 4.06
C ALA A 31 0.50 7.65 5.19
N LEU A 32 0.86 6.52 5.82
CA LEU A 32 0.13 5.99 6.98
C LEU A 32 0.19 6.89 8.23
N HIS A 33 1.14 7.81 8.31
CA HIS A 33 1.24 8.74 9.43
C HIS A 33 0.20 9.86 9.32
N LEU A 34 -0.33 10.10 8.12
CA LEU A 34 -1.30 11.13 7.83
C LEU A 34 -2.73 10.57 7.93
N PRO A 35 -3.73 11.40 8.30
CA PRO A 35 -5.13 10.98 8.32
C PRO A 35 -5.56 10.37 6.98
N ALA A 36 -6.40 9.32 7.05
CA ALA A 36 -6.92 8.68 5.86
C ALA A 36 -7.77 9.68 5.06
N LEU A 37 -7.52 9.76 3.75
CA LEU A 37 -8.28 10.61 2.84
C LEU A 37 -9.62 10.00 2.44
N HIS A 38 -9.73 8.67 2.49
CA HIS A 38 -10.90 7.93 2.07
C HIS A 38 -11.72 7.46 3.27
N ALA A 39 -13.03 7.68 3.23
CA ALA A 39 -13.95 7.02 4.15
C ALA A 39 -13.89 5.49 3.93
N ARG A 40 -14.25 4.71 4.95
CA ARG A 40 -14.16 3.24 4.86
C ARG A 40 -14.96 2.65 3.68
N ALA A 41 -16.10 3.24 3.36
CA ALA A 41 -16.98 2.83 2.25
C ALA A 41 -16.48 3.28 0.87
N GLU A 42 -15.57 4.26 0.83
CA GLU A 42 -15.07 4.90 -0.41
C GLU A 42 -13.62 4.49 -0.71
N ARG A 43 -13.11 3.48 -0.01
CA ARG A 43 -11.75 3.01 -0.19
C ARG A 43 -11.54 2.53 -1.63
N PRO A 44 -10.47 2.98 -2.31
CA PRO A 44 -10.35 2.85 -3.76
C PRO A 44 -10.10 1.42 -4.25
N ALA A 45 -9.59 0.53 -3.40
CA ALA A 45 -9.15 -0.82 -3.78
C ALA A 45 -9.94 -1.94 -3.11
N GLN A 46 -11.21 -1.72 -2.75
CA GLN A 46 -12.07 -2.68 -2.02
C GLN A 46 -12.21 -4.05 -2.70
N HIS A 47 -12.20 -4.07 -4.04
CA HIS A 47 -12.38 -5.30 -4.81
C HIS A 47 -11.06 -6.03 -5.11
N HIS A 48 -9.92 -5.46 -4.71
CA HIS A 48 -8.61 -6.03 -5.02
C HIS A 48 -8.13 -7.03 -3.97
N ARG A 49 -7.55 -8.13 -4.46
CA ARG A 49 -6.91 -9.18 -3.66
C ARG A 49 -5.41 -9.17 -3.92
N ALA A 50 -4.68 -8.70 -2.94
CA ALA A 50 -3.25 -8.42 -3.04
C ALA A 50 -2.39 -9.53 -2.45
N ALA A 51 -1.22 -9.77 -3.05
CA ALA A 51 -0.13 -10.53 -2.45
C ALA A 51 1.14 -9.67 -2.37
N LEU A 52 2.05 -10.01 -1.45
CA LEU A 52 3.34 -9.34 -1.29
C LEU A 52 4.50 -10.30 -1.64
N THR A 53 5.54 -9.78 -2.31
CA THR A 53 6.79 -10.51 -2.58
C THR A 53 8.03 -9.63 -2.45
N GLY A 54 9.15 -10.19 -1.98
CA GLY A 54 10.45 -9.50 -1.88
C GLY A 54 10.61 -8.50 -0.72
N TRP A 55 9.61 -8.36 0.15
CA TRP A 55 9.64 -7.41 1.28
C TRP A 55 10.14 -8.04 2.59
N ARG A 56 10.88 -7.26 3.39
CA ARG A 56 11.31 -7.63 4.75
C ARG A 56 10.13 -7.67 5.71
N ARG A 57 10.28 -8.35 6.87
CA ARG A 57 9.20 -8.56 7.85
C ARG A 57 8.52 -7.25 8.28
N ASP A 58 9.31 -6.24 8.63
CA ASP A 58 8.77 -4.96 9.13
C ASP A 58 8.09 -4.16 8.02
N GLU A 59 8.64 -4.23 6.81
CA GLU A 59 8.03 -3.62 5.62
C GLU A 59 6.69 -4.29 5.29
N ARG A 60 6.60 -5.62 5.39
CA ARG A 60 5.34 -6.35 5.17
C ARG A 60 4.24 -5.91 6.12
N ARG A 61 4.56 -5.65 7.40
CA ARG A 61 3.58 -5.14 8.38
C ARG A 61 3.03 -3.78 7.95
N ARG A 62 3.92 -2.88 7.52
CA ARG A 62 3.55 -1.56 6.99
C ARG A 62 2.70 -1.67 5.74
N LEU A 63 3.12 -2.46 4.75
CA LEU A 63 2.39 -2.65 3.49
C LEU A 63 1.03 -3.32 3.70
N ALA A 64 0.92 -4.27 4.64
CA ALA A 64 -0.35 -4.86 5.05
C ALA A 64 -1.28 -3.81 5.68
N CYS A 65 -0.72 -2.85 6.43
CA CYS A 65 -1.49 -1.71 6.92
C CYS A 65 -1.96 -0.81 5.78
N CYS A 66 -1.09 -0.47 4.82
CA CYS A 66 -1.47 0.30 3.63
C CYS A 66 -2.61 -0.37 2.86
N LEU A 67 -2.48 -1.67 2.56
CA LEU A 67 -3.51 -2.46 1.86
C LEU A 67 -4.87 -2.37 2.55
N ARG A 68 -4.90 -2.54 3.88
CA ARG A 68 -6.14 -2.40 4.66
C ARG A 68 -6.73 -1.00 4.57
N GLN A 69 -5.90 0.04 4.58
CA GLN A 69 -6.36 1.43 4.53
C GLN A 69 -6.92 1.82 3.15
N ILE A 70 -6.37 1.27 2.06
CA ILE A 70 -6.94 1.45 0.71
C ILE A 70 -8.07 0.48 0.38
N GLY A 71 -8.39 -0.46 1.28
CA GLY A 71 -9.51 -1.40 1.16
C GLY A 71 -9.16 -2.76 0.55
N ALA A 72 -7.93 -2.97 0.09
CA ALA A 72 -7.52 -4.22 -0.54
C ALA A 72 -7.35 -5.36 0.49
N LYS A 73 -7.70 -6.58 0.08
CA LYS A 73 -7.55 -7.80 0.89
C LYS A 73 -6.16 -8.41 0.69
N LEU A 74 -5.35 -8.44 1.75
CA LEU A 74 -4.09 -9.17 1.73
C LEU A 74 -4.35 -10.68 1.78
N THR A 75 -3.66 -11.41 0.91
CA THR A 75 -3.68 -12.88 0.85
C THR A 75 -2.32 -13.45 1.29
N PRO A 76 -2.28 -14.49 2.13
CA PRO A 76 -1.03 -15.10 2.58
C PRO A 76 -0.34 -15.89 1.46
N TYR A 77 -1.14 -16.55 0.62
CA TYR A 77 -0.69 -17.33 -0.54
C TYR A 77 -1.24 -16.70 -1.82
N MET A 78 -0.46 -16.82 -2.89
CA MET A 78 -0.85 -16.29 -4.19
C MET A 78 -1.63 -17.36 -4.96
N SER A 79 -2.83 -17.01 -5.44
CA SER A 79 -3.69 -17.83 -6.30
C SER A 79 -4.10 -17.04 -7.55
N ARG A 80 -4.83 -17.69 -8.47
CA ARG A 80 -5.42 -17.02 -9.65
C ARG A 80 -6.48 -15.97 -9.31
N ASP A 81 -7.02 -15.99 -8.09
CA ASP A 81 -7.99 -14.98 -7.63
C ASP A 81 -7.32 -13.67 -7.21
N ASN A 82 -5.98 -13.62 -7.17
CA ASN A 82 -5.26 -12.39 -6.87
C ASN A 82 -5.35 -11.43 -8.06
N THR A 83 -5.67 -10.17 -7.77
CA THR A 83 -5.82 -9.13 -8.78
C THR A 83 -4.60 -8.23 -8.89
N VAL A 84 -3.69 -8.29 -7.91
CA VAL A 84 -2.47 -7.47 -7.90
C VAL A 84 -1.38 -8.12 -7.06
N LEU A 85 -0.13 -8.07 -7.53
CA LEU A 85 1.05 -8.45 -6.77
C LEU A 85 1.90 -7.21 -6.48
N ILE A 86 2.16 -6.93 -5.20
CA ILE A 86 3.04 -5.83 -4.80
C ILE A 86 4.45 -6.40 -4.64
N CYS A 87 5.32 -6.02 -5.56
CA CYS A 87 6.67 -6.53 -5.71
C CYS A 87 7.67 -5.49 -5.23
N ARG A 88 8.68 -5.91 -4.46
CA ARG A 88 9.86 -5.06 -4.22
C ARG A 88 10.74 -4.98 -5.47
N ARG A 89 10.87 -6.10 -6.17
CA ARG A 89 11.67 -6.29 -7.38
C ARG A 89 10.94 -7.24 -8.31
N ALA A 90 11.21 -7.13 -9.60
CA ALA A 90 10.66 -8.00 -10.65
C ALA A 90 11.32 -9.40 -10.65
N GLU A 91 11.28 -10.09 -9.51
CA GLU A 91 12.01 -11.34 -9.30
C GLU A 91 11.25 -12.33 -8.39
N GLY A 92 11.69 -13.58 -8.40
CA GLY A 92 11.18 -14.64 -7.54
C GLY A 92 9.96 -15.39 -8.09
N HIS A 93 9.53 -16.41 -7.33
CA HIS A 93 8.48 -17.33 -7.79
C HIS A 93 7.10 -16.66 -7.92
N LYS A 94 6.71 -15.79 -6.98
CA LYS A 94 5.42 -15.09 -7.05
C LYS A 94 5.34 -14.15 -8.25
N TYR A 95 6.43 -13.45 -8.57
CA TYR A 95 6.48 -12.56 -9.75
C TYR A 95 6.30 -13.35 -11.05
N ARG A 96 7.04 -14.45 -11.22
CA ARG A 96 6.86 -15.33 -12.40
C ARG A 96 5.43 -15.86 -12.50
N ARG A 97 4.85 -16.33 -11.40
CA ARG A 97 3.44 -16.77 -11.37
C ARG A 97 2.45 -15.65 -11.69
N ALA A 98 2.70 -14.43 -11.21
CA ALA A 98 1.88 -13.27 -11.55
C ALA A 98 1.83 -13.06 -13.06
N ARG A 99 3.00 -13.14 -13.70
CA ARG A 99 3.16 -13.00 -15.14
C ARG A 99 2.44 -14.11 -15.90
N ASP A 100 2.63 -15.36 -15.48
CA ASP A 100 1.94 -16.52 -16.07
C ASP A 100 0.39 -16.39 -15.98
N TRP A 101 -0.11 -15.71 -14.96
CA TRP A 101 -1.54 -15.53 -14.70
C TRP A 101 -2.10 -14.19 -15.19
N GLY A 102 -1.29 -13.33 -15.81
CA GLY A 102 -1.71 -11.99 -16.22
C GLY A 102 -2.05 -11.06 -15.05
N VAL A 103 -1.56 -11.35 -13.85
CA VAL A 103 -1.76 -10.52 -12.66
C VAL A 103 -0.77 -9.35 -12.68
N PRO A 104 -1.24 -8.09 -12.62
CA PRO A 104 -0.37 -6.92 -12.64
C PRO A 104 0.57 -6.89 -11.43
N CYS A 105 1.80 -6.49 -11.69
CA CYS A 105 2.87 -6.38 -10.69
C CYS A 105 3.22 -4.91 -10.46
N VAL A 106 2.93 -4.39 -9.26
CA VAL A 106 3.14 -2.98 -8.91
C VAL A 106 4.12 -2.82 -7.75
N SER A 107 4.71 -1.64 -7.60
CA SER A 107 5.61 -1.34 -6.48
C SER A 107 4.84 -0.85 -5.23
N ALA A 108 5.55 -0.57 -4.14
CA ALA A 108 4.92 0.06 -2.97
C ALA A 108 4.45 1.51 -3.22
N ALA A 109 4.89 2.15 -4.31
CA ALA A 109 4.43 3.48 -4.69
C ALA A 109 2.91 3.48 -4.95
N TRP A 110 2.40 2.44 -5.62
CA TRP A 110 0.96 2.26 -5.88
C TRP A 110 0.11 2.34 -4.60
N LEU A 111 0.57 1.73 -3.51
CA LEU A 111 -0.12 1.82 -2.21
C LEU A 111 -0.10 3.24 -1.65
N THR A 112 1.03 3.92 -1.77
CA THR A 112 1.24 5.28 -1.27
C THR A 112 0.40 6.28 -2.05
N ASP A 113 0.38 6.16 -3.38
CA ASP A 113 -0.43 6.97 -4.28
C ASP A 113 -1.91 6.89 -3.93
N LEU A 114 -2.44 5.68 -3.77
CA LEU A 114 -3.84 5.50 -3.39
C LEU A 114 -4.18 6.04 -2.00
N LEU A 115 -3.28 5.87 -1.02
CA LEU A 115 -3.43 6.46 0.32
C LEU A 115 -3.48 7.99 0.28
N LEU A 116 -2.71 8.60 -0.62
CA LEU A 116 -2.59 10.05 -0.80
C LEU A 116 -3.60 10.61 -1.81
N GLY A 117 -4.58 9.81 -2.24
CA GLY A 117 -5.68 10.30 -3.08
C GLY A 117 -5.37 10.31 -4.58
N ASN A 118 -4.19 9.83 -5.00
CA ASN A 118 -3.85 9.73 -6.42
C ASN A 118 -4.51 8.49 -7.05
N MET A 119 -5.72 8.67 -7.58
CA MET A 119 -6.52 7.59 -8.16
C MET A 119 -6.02 7.10 -9.52
N THR A 120 -5.12 7.83 -10.18
CA THR A 120 -4.50 7.39 -11.45
C THR A 120 -3.71 6.09 -11.28
N ALA A 121 -3.24 5.80 -10.06
CA ALA A 121 -2.57 4.54 -9.74
C ALA A 121 -3.45 3.30 -9.98
N LEU A 122 -4.79 3.42 -9.99
CA LEU A 122 -5.68 2.31 -10.34
C LEU A 122 -5.48 1.83 -11.79
N ALA A 123 -5.05 2.70 -12.71
CA ALA A 123 -4.77 2.32 -14.09
C ALA A 123 -3.69 1.22 -14.19
N GLN A 124 -2.73 1.22 -13.26
CA GLN A 124 -1.63 0.24 -13.22
C GLN A 124 -2.09 -1.20 -12.95
N VAL A 125 -3.33 -1.39 -12.48
CA VAL A 125 -3.90 -2.71 -12.21
C VAL A 125 -5.06 -3.08 -13.15
N THR A 126 -5.56 -2.12 -13.93
CA THR A 126 -6.59 -2.36 -14.95
C THR A 126 -5.99 -2.58 -16.33
N ASP A 127 -4.92 -1.85 -16.66
CA ASP A 127 -4.21 -2.05 -17.90
C ASP A 127 -3.23 -3.21 -17.74
N HIS A 128 -3.34 -4.22 -18.60
CA HIS A 128 -2.41 -5.36 -18.65
C HIS A 128 -0.97 -4.97 -19.04
N THR A 129 -0.69 -3.67 -19.15
CA THR A 129 0.61 -3.11 -19.52
C THR A 129 1.59 -3.12 -18.35
N GLU A 130 2.82 -3.46 -18.70
CA GLU A 130 3.92 -3.76 -17.79
C GLU A 130 4.43 -2.49 -17.10
N HIS A 131 3.79 -2.09 -15.99
CA HIS A 131 4.34 -1.03 -15.16
C HIS A 131 5.45 -1.60 -14.27
N ILE A 132 6.67 -1.53 -14.81
CA ILE A 132 7.90 -2.02 -14.19
C ILE A 132 8.03 -1.40 -12.80
N CYS A 133 8.20 -2.26 -11.79
CA CYS A 133 8.67 -1.87 -10.46
C CYS A 133 10.11 -1.34 -10.61
N GLN A 134 10.27 -0.07 -10.99
CA GLN A 134 11.58 0.58 -11.03
C GLN A 134 11.97 0.99 -9.60
N GLY A 135 13.10 0.43 -9.17
CA GLY A 135 14.07 0.92 -8.15
C GLY A 135 13.54 1.50 -6.86
#